data_AF-A0A1Y3AXE0-F1
#
_entry.id   AF-A0A1Y3AXE0-F1
#
_cell.length_a   1.000
_cell.length_b   1.000
_cell.length_c   1.000
_cell.angle_alpha   90.00
_cell.angle_beta   90.00
_cell.angle_gamma   90.00
#
_symmetry.space_group_name_H-M   'P 1'
#
loop_
_entity.id
_entity.type
_entity.pdbx_description
1 polymer ?
#
loop_
_entity_poly.entity_id
_entity_poly.type
_entity_poly.pdbx_seq_one_letter_code
_entity_poly.pdbx_strand_id
1 'polypeptide(L)'
;MANTWATFAVVFLAIYTANLAAFMITREEYHDFTGIEDKKLANPHLSEPPLKFGTIPFGNTEAVLKLNKPKMYHYMAPFNRSSSKNGVTAVKKGLVFSACCIRILELRILFLID
;
A
#
# COMPACT_ATOMS: atom_id res chain seq x y z
N MET A 1 34.83 -33.76 16.25
CA MET A 1 34.44 -32.64 17.12
C MET A 1 34.01 -31.39 16.36
N ALA A 2 34.30 -31.22 15.06
CA ALA A 2 33.86 -30.07 14.27
C ALA A 2 32.44 -30.19 13.66
N ASN A 3 31.99 -31.40 13.32
CA ASN A 3 30.67 -31.61 12.68
C ASN A 3 29.48 -31.16 13.54
N THR A 4 29.54 -31.36 14.86
CA THR A 4 28.48 -30.91 15.77
C THR A 4 28.40 -29.38 15.84
N TRP A 5 29.55 -28.70 15.76
CA TRP A 5 29.60 -27.23 15.76
C TRP A 5 29.10 -26.65 14.44
N ALA A 6 29.39 -27.32 13.32
CA ALA A 6 28.86 -26.94 12.02
C ALA A 6 27.33 -27.06 11.96
N THR A 7 26.75 -28.14 12.49
CA THR A 7 25.29 -28.31 12.51
C THR A 7 24.61 -27.28 13.41
N PHE A 8 25.18 -26.95 14.58
CA PHE A 8 24.66 -25.85 15.40
C PHE A 8 24.72 -24.50 14.67
N ALA A 9 25.84 -24.18 14.03
CA ALA A 9 25.98 -22.93 13.28
C ALA A 9 24.96 -22.78 12.14
N VAL A 10 24.71 -23.86 11.39
CA VAL A 10 23.72 -23.87 10.29
C VAL A 10 22.30 -23.67 10.82
N VAL A 11 21.92 -24.31 11.93
CA VAL A 11 20.59 -24.13 12.54
C VAL A 11 20.37 -22.69 12.98
N PHE A 12 21.35 -22.06 13.66
CA PHE A 12 21.23 -20.65 14.05
C PHE A 12 21.17 -19.69 12.86
N LEU A 13 21.96 -19.95 11.80
CA LEU A 13 21.95 -19.17 10.58
C LEU A 13 20.61 -19.27 9.82
N ALA A 14 20.02 -20.46 9.78
CA ALA A 14 18.71 -20.71 9.16
C ALA A 14 17.60 -19.97 9.92
N ILE A 15 17.59 -20.04 11.25
CA ILE A 15 16.60 -19.33 12.09
C ILE A 15 16.72 -17.81 11.92
N TYR A 16 17.95 -17.28 11.87
CA TYR A 16 18.15 -15.84 11.64
C TYR A 16 17.65 -15.40 10.27
N THR A 17 17.95 -16.16 9.21
CA THR A 17 17.45 -15.90 7.85
C THR A 17 15.92 -15.96 7.78
N ALA A 18 15.30 -16.94 8.45
CA ALA A 18 13.84 -17.08 8.51
C ALA A 18 13.17 -15.91 9.26
N ASN A 19 13.74 -15.47 10.39
CA ASN A 19 13.22 -14.33 11.15
C ASN A 19 13.38 -13.01 10.39
N LEU A 20 14.50 -12.84 9.69
CA LEU A 20 14.73 -11.68 8.83
C LEU A 20 13.73 -11.67 7.66
N ALA A 21 13.50 -12.80 7.00
CA ALA A 21 12.51 -12.92 5.93
C ALA A 21 11.08 -12.69 6.44
N ALA A 22 10.74 -13.20 7.62
CA ALA A 22 9.46 -12.97 8.29
C ALA A 22 9.26 -11.50 8.68
N PHE A 23 10.34 -10.76 8.95
CA PHE A 23 10.27 -9.31 9.11
C PHE A 23 10.17 -8.57 7.77
N MET A 24 10.86 -9.03 6.73
CA MET A 24 10.79 -8.42 5.40
C MET A 24 9.43 -8.64 4.72
N ILE A 25 8.65 -9.65 5.11
CA ILE A 25 7.30 -9.92 4.60
C ILE A 25 6.19 -9.20 5.38
N THR A 26 6.52 -8.25 6.28
CA THR A 26 5.49 -7.44 6.94
C THR A 26 4.50 -6.93 5.90
N ARG A 27 3.22 -7.25 6.11
CA ARG A 27 2.15 -7.05 5.15
C ARG A 27 1.99 -5.58 4.84
N GLU A 28 2.56 -5.13 3.73
CA GLU A 28 1.99 -3.99 3.04
C GLU A 28 0.58 -4.42 2.66
N GLU A 29 -0.43 -3.83 3.31
CA GLU A 29 -1.82 -4.03 2.97
C GLU A 29 -2.06 -3.45 1.58
N TYR A 30 -1.80 -4.30 0.62
CA TYR A 30 -2.06 -4.10 -0.78
C TYR A 30 -3.57 -4.01 -0.98
N HIS A 31 -4.06 -2.80 -1.21
CA HIS A 31 -5.44 -2.59 -1.63
C HIS A 31 -5.51 -2.74 -3.16
N ASP A 32 -5.85 -3.95 -3.61
CA ASP A 32 -6.15 -4.19 -5.01
C ASP A 32 -7.44 -3.45 -5.36
N PHE A 33 -7.32 -2.41 -6.18
CA PHE A 33 -8.45 -1.72 -6.77
C PHE A 33 -8.68 -2.31 -8.17
N THR A 34 -9.85 -2.90 -8.38
CA THR A 34 -10.32 -3.38 -9.68
C THR A 34 -10.75 -2.19 -10.58
N GLY A 35 -11.07 -1.04 -9.99
CA GLY A 35 -11.33 0.19 -10.73
C GLY A 35 -11.79 1.37 -9.87
N ILE A 36 -12.14 2.49 -10.51
CA ILE A 36 -12.64 3.70 -9.82
C ILE A 36 -14.02 3.48 -9.16
N GLU A 37 -14.76 2.46 -9.62
CA GLU A 37 -16.09 2.08 -9.13
C GLU A 37 -16.06 1.19 -7.88
N ASP A 38 -14.88 0.87 -7.33
CA ASP A 38 -14.79 -0.06 -6.20
C ASP A 38 -15.55 0.46 -4.97
N LYS A 39 -16.25 -0.46 -4.30
CA LYS A 39 -17.04 -0.17 -3.09
C LYS A 39 -16.19 0.47 -1.97
N LYS A 40 -14.89 0.15 -1.93
CA LYS A 40 -13.93 0.73 -0.97
C LYS A 40 -13.62 2.21 -1.26
N LEU A 41 -13.66 2.65 -2.52
CA LEU A 41 -13.51 4.08 -2.88
C LEU A 41 -14.81 4.85 -2.66
N ALA A 42 -15.95 4.21 -2.92
CA ALA A 42 -17.25 4.83 -2.68
C ALA A 42 -17.55 5.02 -1.18
N ASN A 43 -17.11 4.06 -0.35
CA ASN A 43 -17.28 4.08 1.10
C ASN A 43 -15.92 3.90 1.81
N PRO A 44 -15.17 4.99 2.03
CA PRO A 44 -13.83 4.94 2.61
C PRO A 44 -13.80 4.48 4.08
N HIS A 45 -14.94 4.48 4.77
CA HIS A 45 -15.11 3.95 6.13
C HIS A 45 -15.19 2.43 6.19
N LEU A 46 -15.34 1.75 5.05
CA LEU A 46 -15.40 0.29 4.99
C LEU A 46 -14.01 -0.37 5.08
N SER A 47 -12.95 0.43 4.92
CA SER A 47 -11.57 -0.01 5.11
C SER A 47 -11.07 0.50 6.45
N GLU A 48 -10.50 -0.37 7.27
CA GLU A 48 -9.75 -0.01 8.46
C GLU A 48 -8.27 -0.26 8.14
N PRO A 49 -7.41 0.76 8.06
CA PRO A 49 -7.65 2.20 8.26
C PRO A 49 -8.40 2.89 7.09
N PRO A 50 -9.06 4.04 7.35
CA PRO A 50 -9.87 4.73 6.35
C PRO A 50 -9.01 5.26 5.20
N LEU A 51 -9.45 4.97 3.97
CA LEU A 51 -8.73 5.34 2.75
C LEU A 51 -8.81 6.85 2.49
N LYS A 52 -7.71 7.57 2.75
CA LYS A 52 -7.60 9.00 2.45
C LYS A 52 -7.11 9.23 1.02
N PHE A 53 -7.94 9.88 0.21
CA PHE A 53 -7.62 10.27 -1.16
C PHE A 53 -8.08 11.71 -1.43
N GLY A 54 -7.41 12.39 -2.35
CA GLY A 54 -7.66 13.79 -2.69
C GLY A 54 -7.15 14.13 -4.07
N THR A 55 -7.62 15.24 -4.62
CA THR A 55 -7.19 15.74 -5.94
C THR A 55 -6.68 17.18 -5.85
N ILE A 56 -6.24 17.72 -6.98
CA ILE A 56 -5.85 19.13 -7.09
C ILE A 56 -7.12 19.94 -7.38
N PRO A 57 -7.42 20.99 -6.59
CA PRO A 57 -8.55 21.86 -6.86
C PRO A 57 -8.33 22.63 -8.17
N PHE A 58 -9.43 22.97 -8.83
CA PHE A 58 -9.53 23.64 -10.13
C PHE A 58 -9.01 22.84 -11.33
N GLY A 59 -9.02 21.50 -11.24
CA GLY A 59 -8.60 20.60 -12.33
C GLY A 59 -9.75 19.92 -13.07
N ASN A 60 -9.52 19.48 -14.30
CA ASN A 60 -10.51 18.70 -15.06
C ASN A 60 -10.94 17.43 -14.32
N THR A 61 -10.02 16.80 -13.58
CA THR A 61 -10.29 15.60 -12.79
C THR A 61 -11.35 15.85 -11.70
N GLU A 62 -11.34 17.02 -11.04
CA GLU A 62 -12.35 17.32 -10.01
C GLU A 62 -13.72 17.61 -10.61
N ALA A 63 -13.78 18.27 -11.78
CA ALA A 63 -15.02 18.59 -12.46
C ALA A 63 -15.73 17.31 -12.95
N VAL A 64 -14.94 16.38 -13.50
CA VAL A 64 -15.44 15.05 -13.91
C VAL A 64 -15.92 14.25 -12.70
N LEU A 65 -15.17 14.25 -11.58
CA LEU A 65 -15.61 13.54 -10.37
C LEU A 65 -16.86 14.17 -9.74
N LYS A 66 -16.99 15.51 -9.78
CA LYS A 66 -18.18 16.21 -9.30
C LYS A 66 -19.43 15.81 -10.09
N LEU A 67 -19.33 15.65 -11.40
CA LEU A 67 -20.44 15.27 -12.27
C LEU A 67 -20.79 13.78 -12.14
N ASN A 68 -19.79 12.90 -12.15
CA ASN A 68 -20.02 11.46 -12.21
C ASN A 68 -20.20 10.80 -10.82
N LYS A 69 -19.52 11.32 -9.78
CA LYS A 69 -19.42 10.70 -8.44
C LYS A 69 -19.47 11.74 -7.30
N PRO A 70 -20.63 12.37 -7.04
CA PRO A 70 -20.76 13.43 -6.05
C PRO A 70 -20.43 12.98 -4.61
N LYS A 71 -20.77 11.73 -4.24
CA LYS A 71 -20.44 11.17 -2.92
C LYS A 71 -18.93 11.12 -2.65
N MET A 72 -18.18 10.67 -3.64
CA MET A 72 -16.71 10.64 -3.60
C MET A 72 -16.12 12.06 -3.57
N TYR A 73 -16.76 13.00 -4.27
CA TYR A 73 -16.37 14.41 -4.27
C TYR A 73 -16.48 15.07 -2.90
N HIS A 74 -17.58 14.84 -2.17
CA HIS A 74 -17.73 15.37 -0.82
C HIS A 74 -16.69 14.81 0.15
N TYR A 75 -16.28 13.55 -0.02
CA TYR A 75 -15.26 12.93 0.83
C TYR A 75 -13.85 13.49 0.59
N MET A 76 -13.48 13.78 -0.68
CA MET A 76 -12.14 14.29 -1.00
C MET A 76 -11.92 15.77 -0.64
N ALA A 77 -13.00 16.56 -0.50
CA ALA A 77 -12.93 18.00 -0.28
C ALA A 77 -11.94 18.46 0.81
N PRO A 78 -11.91 17.86 2.02
CA PRO A 78 -10.94 18.23 3.06
C PRO A 78 -9.50 17.77 2.81
N PHE A 79 -9.28 16.81 1.90
CA PHE A 79 -7.96 16.23 1.63
C PHE A 79 -7.29 16.78 0.36
N ASN A 80 -7.95 17.69 -0.34
CA ASN A 80 -7.43 18.31 -1.56
C ASN A 80 -6.17 19.14 -1.29
N ARG A 81 -5.22 19.11 -2.23
CA ARG A 81 -3.93 19.81 -2.13
C ARG A 81 -3.75 20.77 -3.29
N SER A 82 -3.26 21.97 -3.01
CA SER A 82 -3.11 23.05 -3.99
C SER A 82 -2.06 22.81 -5.09
N SER A 83 -1.14 21.87 -4.92
CA SER A 83 -0.06 21.62 -5.88
C SER A 83 0.34 20.15 -5.93
N SER A 84 0.74 19.68 -7.11
CA SER A 84 1.25 18.32 -7.34
C SER A 84 2.48 18.00 -6.48
N LYS A 85 3.40 18.96 -6.28
CA LYS A 85 4.56 18.80 -5.37
C LYS A 85 4.12 18.56 -3.92
N ASN A 86 3.09 19.27 -3.48
CA ASN A 86 2.50 19.09 -2.14
C ASN A 86 1.74 17.76 -2.04
N GLY A 87 1.14 17.29 -3.14
CA GLY A 87 0.55 15.96 -3.24
C GLY A 87 1.59 14.85 -3.06
N VAL A 88 2.70 14.91 -3.80
CA VAL A 88 3.78 13.90 -3.71
C VAL A 88 4.39 13.85 -2.31
N THR A 89 4.61 15.01 -1.68
CA THR A 89 5.12 15.05 -0.30
C THR A 89 4.10 14.53 0.73
N ALA A 90 2.80 14.73 0.50
CA ALA A 90 1.75 14.16 1.35
C ALA A 90 1.67 12.63 1.23
N VAL A 91 1.82 12.08 0.03
CA VAL A 91 1.90 10.63 -0.20
C VAL A 91 3.13 10.04 0.49
N LYS A 92 4.30 10.67 0.34
CA LYS A 92 5.53 10.24 1.03
C LYS A 92 5.43 10.28 2.56
N LYS A 93 4.59 11.17 3.11
CA LYS A 93 4.32 11.26 4.55
C LYS A 93 3.23 10.29 5.02
N GLY A 94 2.66 9.46 4.15
CA GLY A 94 1.57 8.53 4.48
C GLY A 94 0.23 9.21 4.76
N LEU A 95 0.05 10.47 4.33
CA LEU A 95 -1.18 11.22 4.57
C LEU A 95 -2.29 10.92 3.54
N VAL A 96 -1.89 10.42 2.36
CA VAL A 96 -2.76 10.10 1.23
C VAL A 96 -2.25 8.81 0.60
N PHE A 97 -3.13 7.83 0.37
CA PHE A 97 -2.75 6.53 -0.20
C PHE A 97 -2.53 6.62 -1.71
N SER A 98 -1.46 5.99 -2.20
CA SER A 98 -1.22 5.78 -3.63
C SER A 98 -1.37 4.30 -3.95
N ALA A 99 -2.32 3.99 -4.83
CA ALA A 99 -2.73 2.64 -5.24
C ALA A 99 -1.67 1.82 -6.02
N CYS A 100 -0.43 2.30 -6.16
CA CYS A 100 0.53 1.74 -7.12
C CYS A 100 1.42 0.62 -6.55
N CYS A 101 1.32 0.29 -5.27
CA CYS A 101 2.09 -0.82 -4.72
C CYS A 101 1.23 -2.07 -4.77
N ILE A 102 1.22 -2.76 -5.89
CA ILE A 102 0.59 -4.07 -6.02
C ILE A 102 1.22 -4.75 -7.22
N ARG A 103 1.52 -6.04 -7.09
CA ARG A 103 2.17 -6.88 -8.12
C ARG A 103 3.71 -6.92 -8.11
N ILE A 104 4.36 -6.74 -6.96
CA ILE A 104 5.80 -7.11 -6.79
C ILE A 104 6.00 -8.26 -5.79
N LEU A 105 5.00 -8.60 -4.96
CA LEU A 105 5.20 -9.56 -3.85
C LEU A 105 4.86 -11.03 -4.15
N GLU A 106 4.08 -11.33 -5.18
CA GLU A 106 3.63 -12.72 -5.48
C GLU A 106 4.72 -13.60 -6.11
N LEU A 107 5.87 -13.06 -6.53
CA LEU A 107 6.87 -13.84 -7.27
C LEU A 107 8.04 -14.37 -6.44
N ARG A 108 8.10 -14.10 -5.14
CA ARG A 108 9.35 -14.28 -4.36
C ARG A 108 9.33 -15.39 -3.29
N ILE A 109 8.18 -16.01 -3.03
CA ILE A 109 8.07 -17.13 -2.06
C ILE A 109 8.21 -18.51 -2.72
N LEU A 110 7.99 -18.64 -4.04
CA LEU A 110 8.09 -19.94 -4.72
C LEU A 110 9.53 -20.43 -4.94
N PHE A 111 10.56 -19.66 -4.60
CA PHE A 111 11.98 -20.00 -4.88
C PHE A 111 12.80 -20.37 -3.63
N LEU A 112 12.17 -20.51 -2.46
CA LEU A 112 12.88 -20.84 -1.21
C LEU A 112 12.58 -22.23 -0.64
N ILE A 113 11.75 -23.04 -1.32
CA ILE A 113 11.39 -24.41 -0.90
C ILE A 113 11.77 -25.50 -1.92
N ASP A 114 12.21 -25.15 -3.14
CA ASP A 114 12.83 -26.06 -4.13
C ASP A 114 14.34 -25.82 -4.25
#